data_AF-A0A963RGM1-F1
#
_entry.id   AF-A0A963RGM1-F1
#
_cell.length_a   1.000
_cell.length_b   1.000
_cell.length_c   1.000
_cell.angle_alpha   90.00
_cell.angle_beta   90.00
_cell.angle_gamma   90.00
#
_symmetry.space_group_name_H-M   'P 1'
#
loop_
_entity.id
_entity.type
_entity.pdbx_description
1 polymer ?
#
loop_
_entity_poly.entity_id
_entity_poly.type
_entity_poly.pdbx_seq_one_letter_code
_entity_poly.pdbx_strand_id
1 'polypeptide(L)' 'MIENQKIRPAQVIGPLGEPLTLDSLPPPNTTRWVVRRKAEVVAAVNGGLLTVEEVCERY' A
#
# COMPACT_ATOMS: atom_id res chain seq x y z
N MET A 1 20.70 -2.85 -20.55
CA MET A 1 20.39 -3.02 -19.11
C MET A 1 18.87 -3.03 -19.03
N ILE A 2 18.26 -4.19 -18.80
CA ILE A 2 16.80 -4.32 -18.81
C ILE A 2 16.33 -3.80 -17.46
N GLU A 3 15.81 -2.57 -17.45
CA GLU A 3 15.12 -2.02 -16.29
C GLU A 3 14.00 -2.99 -15.94
N ASN A 4 14.15 -3.63 -14.79
CA ASN A 4 13.19 -4.56 -14.22
C ASN A 4 11.90 -3.77 -13.98
N GLN A 5 11.02 -3.70 -14.98
CA GLN A 5 9.67 -3.17 -14.81
C GLN A 5 9.00 -4.06 -13.77
N LYS A 6 9.09 -3.67 -12.50
CA LYS A 6 8.36 -4.27 -11.40
C LYS A 6 6.89 -4.11 -11.79
N ILE A 7 6.28 -5.19 -12.27
CA ILE A 7 4.86 -5.21 -12.64
C ILE A 7 4.11 -4.95 -11.34
N ARG A 8 3.73 -3.69 -11.10
CA ARG A 8 2.95 -3.29 -9.94
C ARG A 8 1.50 -3.66 -10.23
N PRO A 9 0.86 -4.46 -9.36
CA PRO A 9 -0.57 -4.72 -9.51
C PRO A 9 -1.33 -3.41 -9.29
N ALA A 10 -2.35 -3.15 -10.11
CA ALA A 10 -3.20 -1.97 -9.96
C ALA A 10 -4.04 -2.00 -8.66
N GLN A 11 -4.28 -3.20 -8.14
CA GLN A 11 -5.05 -3.45 -6.92
C GLN A 11 -4.58 -4.75 -6.25
N VAL A 12 -4.73 -4.83 -4.92
CA VAL A 12 -4.44 -6.02 -4.11
C VAL A 12 -5.65 -6.37 -3.24
N ILE A 13 -5.65 -7.54 -2.61
CA ILE A 13 -6.72 -7.89 -1.66
C ILE A 13 -6.40 -7.19 -0.32
N GLY A 14 -7.32 -6.36 0.11
CA GLY A 14 -7.28 -5.63 1.37
C GLY A 14 -7.57 -6.53 2.59
N PRO A 15 -7.43 -5.98 3.80
CA PRO A 15 -7.48 -6.75 5.03
C PRO A 15 -8.85 -7.36 5.36
N LEU A 16 -9.96 -6.90 4.76
CA LEU A 16 -11.27 -7.53 4.91
C LEU A 16 -11.75 -8.26 3.64
N GLY A 17 -10.86 -8.50 2.68
CA GLY A 17 -11.16 -9.18 1.42
C GLY A 17 -11.63 -8.26 0.28
N GLU A 18 -11.72 -6.95 0.51
CA GLU A 18 -12.06 -5.95 -0.50
C GLU A 18 -10.86 -5.60 -1.41
N PRO A 19 -11.09 -5.15 -2.66
CA PRO A 19 -10.01 -4.59 -3.47
C PRO A 19 -9.41 -3.33 -2.81
N LEU A 20 -8.10 -3.31 -2.68
CA LEU A 20 -7.31 -2.20 -2.15
C LEU A 20 -6.45 -1.60 -3.26
N THR A 21 -6.59 -0.30 -3.48
CA THR A 21 -5.82 0.48 -4.46
C THR A 21 -4.99 1.56 -3.75
N LEU A 22 -4.12 2.26 -4.50
CA LEU A 22 -3.32 3.35 -3.96
C LEU A 22 -4.16 4.50 -3.39
N ASP A 23 -5.36 4.69 -3.93
CA ASP A 23 -6.33 5.70 -3.52
C ASP A 23 -7.11 5.30 -2.27
N SER A 24 -7.24 3.99 -2.02
CA SER A 24 -7.85 3.46 -0.79
C SER A 24 -6.93 3.59 0.42
N LEU A 25 -5.64 3.90 0.21
CA LEU A 25 -4.68 4.03 1.31
C LEU A 25 -4.90 5.29 2.13
N PRO A 26 -4.52 5.28 3.42
CA PRO A 26 -4.59 6.46 4.27
C PRO A 26 -3.92 7.68 3.62
N PRO A 27 -4.39 8.90 3.86
CA PRO A 27 -3.73 10.09 3.36
C PRO A 27 -2.37 10.29 4.07
N PRO A 28 -1.37 10.90 3.40
CA PRO A 28 0.00 11.04 3.92
C PRO A 28 0.07 11.83 5.23
N ASN A 29 -0.85 12.77 5.45
CA ASN A 29 -0.98 13.54 6.68
C ASN A 29 -1.73 12.80 7.82
N THR A 30 -1.89 11.47 7.72
CA THR A 30 -2.54 10.67 8.76
C THR A 30 -1.71 10.68 10.04
N THR A 31 -2.23 11.34 11.07
CA THR A 31 -1.62 11.33 12.42
C THR A 31 -2.23 10.25 13.32
N ARG A 32 -3.50 9.88 13.12
CA ARG A 32 -4.19 8.85 13.90
C ARG A 32 -4.18 7.49 13.19
N TRP A 33 -3.36 6.57 13.70
CA TRP A 33 -3.26 5.21 13.20
C TRP A 33 -4.16 4.23 13.97
N VAL A 34 -5.34 3.96 13.43
CA VAL A 34 -6.20 2.85 13.89
C VAL A 34 -5.71 1.53 13.31
N VAL A 35 -6.08 0.41 13.92
CA VAL A 35 -5.70 -0.95 13.51
C VAL A 35 -5.95 -1.17 12.01
N ARG A 36 -7.12 -0.75 11.52
CA ARG A 36 -7.49 -0.87 10.10
C ARG A 36 -6.51 -0.15 9.15
N ARG A 37 -6.13 1.10 9.45
CA ARG A 37 -5.22 1.89 8.59
C ARG A 37 -3.83 1.27 8.51
N LYS A 38 -3.34 0.74 9.64
CA LYS A 38 -2.08 0.00 9.67
C LYS A 38 -2.18 -1.26 8.80
N ALA A 39 -3.28 -1.99 8.90
CA ALA A 39 -3.51 -3.21 8.12
C ALA A 39 -3.60 -2.94 6.61
N GLU A 40 -4.26 -1.85 6.19
CA GLU A 40 -4.32 -1.43 4.78
C GLU A 40 -2.92 -1.16 4.21
N VAL A 41 -2.07 -0.42 4.94
CA VAL A 41 -0.69 -0.16 4.52
C VAL A 41 0.14 -1.45 4.43
N VAL A 42 0.02 -2.34 5.43
CA VAL A 42 0.72 -3.64 5.40
C VAL A 42 0.25 -4.51 4.23
N ALA A 43 -1.05 -4.55 3.95
CA ALA A 43 -1.60 -5.29 2.82
C ALA A 43 -1.09 -4.74 1.47
N ALA A 44 -1.00 -3.41 1.33
CA ALA A 44 -0.43 -2.79 0.14
C ALA A 44 1.04 -3.14 -0.08
N VAL A 45 1.85 -3.17 0.99
CA VAL A 45 3.26 -3.57 0.90
C VAL A 45 3.38 -5.05 0.54
N ASN A 46 2.68 -5.93 1.25
CA ASN A 46 2.74 -7.37 1.03
C ASN A 46 2.21 -7.78 -0.35
N GLY A 47 1.19 -7.08 -0.84
CA GLY A 47 0.63 -7.29 -2.17
C GLY A 47 1.44 -6.64 -3.30
N GLY A 48 2.53 -5.93 -2.99
CA GLY A 48 3.39 -5.29 -3.99
C GLY A 48 2.81 -4.03 -4.64
N LEU A 49 1.76 -3.45 -4.05
CA LEU A 49 1.16 -2.19 -4.48
C LEU A 49 2.10 -1.00 -4.19
N LEU A 50 2.87 -1.09 -3.10
CA LEU A 50 3.94 -0.16 -2.72
C LEU A 50 5.13 -0.95 -2.18
N THR A 51 6.34 -0.39 -2.29
CA THR A 51 7.48 -0.88 -1.51
C THR A 51 7.51 -0.28 -0.10
N VAL A 52 8.34 -0.86 0.77
CA VAL A 52 8.54 -0.34 2.13
C VAL A 52 9.13 1.08 2.08
N GLU A 53 10.07 1.32 1.18
CA GLU A 53 10.69 2.65 1.00
C GLU A 53 9.66 3.69 0.59
N GLU A 54 8.78 3.39 -0.37
CA GLU A 54 7.72 4.31 -0.81
C GLU A 54 6.72 4.61 0.30
N VAL A 55 6.42 3.63 1.17
CA VAL A 55 5.55 3.85 2.33
C VAL A 55 6.21 4.77 3.35
N CYS A 56 7.50 4.57 3.65
CA CYS A 56 8.26 5.42 4.57
C CYS A 56 8.46 6.85 4.03
N GLU A 57 8.50 7.04 2.71
CA GLU A 57 8.54 8.39 2.11
C GLU A 57 7.17 9.06 2.13
N ARG A 58 6.08 8.28 2.03
CA ARG A 58 4.71 8.80 1.97
C ARG A 58 4.16 9.26 3.33
N TYR A 59 4.54 8.60 4.43
CA TYR A 59 4.00 8.83 5.78
C TYR A 59 5.09 9.16 6.80
#